data_AF-A0A235F473-F1
#
_entry.id   AF-A0A235F473-F1
#
_cell.length_a   1.000
_cell.length_b   1.000
_cell.length_c   1.000
_cell.angle_alpha   90.00
_cell.angle_beta   90.00
_cell.angle_gamma   90.00
#
_symmetry.space_group_name_H-M   'P 1'
#
loop_
_entity.id
_entity.type
_entity.pdbx_description
1 polymer ?
#
loop_
_entity_poly.entity_id
_entity_poly.type
_entity_poly.pdbx_seq_one_letter_code
_entity_poly.pdbx_strand_id
1 'polypeptide(L)'
;FFYNKVKGMVEDDLKKLSFKAVHVFQPSLLLGDRSEFRRGEKFAESFSTKLPFLFTGPLRKYRPISGRQVASRMVEKALQNKKGYFVHRSDELQNGG
;
A
#
# COMPACT_ATOMS: atom_id res chain seq x y z
N PHE A 1 -1.42 -13.43 -12.66
CA PHE A 1 -2.44 -14.23 -11.96
C PHE A 1 -1.91 -14.93 -10.70
N PHE A 2 -0.79 -15.67 -10.76
CA PHE A 2 -0.24 -16.38 -9.59
C PHE A 2 0.01 -15.49 -8.36
N TYR A 3 0.73 -14.37 -8.53
CA TYR A 3 1.06 -13.45 -7.42
C TYR A 3 -0.16 -12.93 -6.65
N ASN A 4 -1.19 -12.46 -7.36
CA ASN A 4 -2.41 -11.95 -6.73
C ASN A 4 -3.21 -13.07 -6.05
N LYS A 5 -3.20 -14.28 -6.63
CA LYS A 5 -3.86 -15.45 -6.02
C LYS A 5 -3.18 -15.85 -4.71
N VAL A 6 -1.85 -15.91 -4.69
CA VAL A 6 -1.09 -16.21 -3.46
C VAL A 6 -1.36 -15.18 -2.38
N LYS A 7 -1.38 -13.88 -2.72
CA LYS A 7 -1.76 -12.83 -1.77
C LYS A 7 -3.17 -12.99 -1.21
N GLY A 8 -4.15 -13.28 -2.06
CA GLY A 8 -5.53 -13.52 -1.61
C GLY A 8 -5.63 -14.70 -0.64
N MET A 9 -4.95 -15.81 -0.94
CA MET A 9 -4.93 -16.98 -0.04
C MET A 9 -4.31 -16.63 1.33
N VAL A 10 -3.20 -15.89 1.35
CA VAL A 10 -2.56 -15.42 2.59
C VAL A 10 -3.53 -14.53 3.38
N GLU A 11 -4.21 -13.60 2.73
CA GLU A 11 -5.18 -12.72 3.37
C GLU A 11 -6.35 -13.49 3.98
N ASP A 12 -6.84 -14.54 3.31
CA ASP A 12 -7.92 -15.40 3.81
C ASP A 12 -7.47 -16.30 4.95
N ASP A 13 -6.24 -16.80 4.94
CA ASP A 13 -5.69 -17.59 6.03
C ASP A 13 -5.42 -16.73 7.28
N LEU A 14 -4.98 -15.48 7.11
CA LEU A 14 -4.81 -14.53 8.21
C LEU A 14 -6.14 -14.25 8.95
N LYS A 15 -7.28 -14.27 8.25
CA LYS A 15 -8.61 -14.10 8.89
C LYS A 15 -8.99 -15.26 9.80
N LYS A 16 -8.41 -16.44 9.60
CA LYS A 16 -8.69 -17.66 10.38
C LYS A 16 -7.87 -17.72 11.67
N LEU A 17 -6.84 -16.88 11.80
CA LEU A 17 -5.95 -16.83 12.96
C LEU A 17 -6.54 -15.93 14.05
N SER A 18 -6.36 -16.32 15.31
CA SER A 18 -6.91 -15.62 16.50
C SER A 18 -6.08 -14.40 16.91
N PHE A 19 -5.68 -13.56 15.95
CA PHE A 19 -5.03 -12.29 16.26
C PHE A 19 -6.06 -11.28 16.77
N LYS A 20 -5.66 -10.49 17.78
CA LYS A 20 -6.49 -9.38 18.30
C LYS A 20 -6.81 -8.37 17.20
N ALA A 21 -5.84 -8.07 16.34
CA ALA A 21 -6.02 -7.23 15.16
C ALA A 21 -5.09 -7.68 14.03
N VAL A 22 -5.57 -7.58 12.79
CA VAL A 22 -4.79 -7.80 11.57
C VAL A 22 -4.92 -6.56 10.69
N HIS A 23 -3.78 -5.99 10.30
CA HIS A 23 -3.72 -4.83 9.41
C HIS A 23 -3.01 -5.22 8.12
N VAL A 24 -3.73 -5.22 7.00
CA VAL A 24 -3.21 -5.54 5.66
C VAL A 24 -3.02 -4.25 4.89
N PHE A 25 -1.78 -3.96 4.49
CA PHE A 25 -1.44 -2.77 3.72
C PHE A 25 -1.30 -3.13 2.24
N GLN A 26 -2.14 -2.54 1.40
CA GLN A 26 -2.18 -2.75 -0.05
C GLN A 26 -1.75 -1.45 -0.78
N PRO A 27 -0.46 -1.05 -0.67
CA PRO A 27 0.04 0.08 -1.42
C PRO A 27 0.04 -0.24 -2.91
N SER A 28 -0.03 0.82 -3.73
CA SER A 28 0.09 0.71 -5.18
C SER A 28 1.56 0.55 -5.57
N LEU A 29 2.16 1.52 -6.26
CA LEU A 29 3.58 1.50 -6.55
C LEU A 29 4.37 2.05 -5.35
N LEU A 30 5.19 1.20 -4.73
CA LEU A 30 6.07 1.59 -3.61
C LEU A 30 7.36 2.24 -4.16
N LEU A 31 7.62 3.49 -3.79
CA LEU A 31 8.85 4.23 -4.12
C LEU A 31 9.88 4.12 -2.98
N GLY A 32 11.16 3.93 -3.31
CA GLY A 32 12.28 4.02 -2.36
C GLY A 32 13.49 3.18 -2.79
N ASP A 33 14.61 3.30 -2.08
CA ASP A 33 15.85 2.58 -2.36
C ASP A 33 15.66 1.06 -2.20
N ARG A 34 15.33 0.39 -3.29
CA ARG A 34 15.28 -1.07 -3.37
C ARG A 34 16.31 -1.52 -4.40
N SER A 35 17.04 -2.59 -4.09
CA SER A 35 17.95 -3.24 -5.05
C SER A 35 17.20 -3.95 -6.18
N GLU A 36 15.94 -4.36 -5.95
CA GLU A 36 15.11 -5.02 -6.95
C GLU A 36 14.13 -4.06 -7.62
N PHE A 37 14.46 -3.71 -8.86
CA PHE A 37 13.64 -2.98 -9.82
C PHE A 37 12.26 -3.63 -9.98
N ARG A 38 11.22 -3.00 -9.45
CA ARG A 38 9.88 -3.26 -9.98
C ARG A 38 9.80 -2.49 -11.30
N ARG A 39 10.10 -3.18 -12.41
CA ARG A 39 10.35 -2.78 -13.83
C ARG A 39 9.68 -1.50 -14.43
N GLY A 40 8.82 -0.77 -13.73
CA GLY A 40 8.28 0.53 -14.13
C GLY A 40 8.87 1.75 -13.41
N GLU A 41 9.89 1.56 -12.55
CA GLU A 41 10.37 2.56 -11.57
C GLU A 41 10.83 3.89 -12.19
N LYS A 42 11.67 3.88 -13.24
CA LYS A 42 12.12 5.14 -13.87
C LYS A 42 11.02 5.88 -14.63
N PHE A 43 10.08 5.15 -15.24
CA PHE A 43 9.01 5.77 -16.00
C PHE A 43 7.97 6.35 -15.04
N ALA A 44 7.52 5.57 -14.05
CA ALA A 44 6.51 6.02 -13.09
C ALA A 44 7.01 7.16 -12.18
N GLU A 45 8.27 7.15 -11.74
CA GLU A 45 8.84 8.24 -10.95
C GLU A 45 8.94 9.54 -11.78
N SER A 46 9.44 9.47 -13.02
CA SER A 46 9.53 10.64 -13.90
C SER A 46 8.16 11.16 -14.36
N PHE A 47 7.21 10.27 -14.68
CA PHE A 47 5.87 10.63 -15.13
C PHE A 47 5.01 11.18 -14.00
N SER A 48 5.08 10.60 -12.79
CA SER A 48 4.31 11.07 -11.64
C SER A 48 4.79 12.40 -11.08
N THR A 49 6.09 12.69 -11.20
CA THR A 49 6.66 13.98 -10.81
C THR A 49 6.30 15.09 -11.81
N LYS A 50 6.23 14.76 -13.12
CA LYS A 50 5.94 15.73 -14.18
C LYS A 50 4.44 15.96 -14.44
N LEU A 51 3.58 14.98 -14.16
CA LEU A 51 2.13 15.07 -14.35
C LEU A 51 1.35 14.65 -13.09
N PRO A 52 1.53 15.33 -11.94
CA PRO A 52 0.78 15.00 -10.72
C PRO A 52 -0.74 15.16 -10.90
N PHE A 53 -1.18 16.00 -11.84
CA PHE A 53 -2.59 16.22 -12.18
C PHE A 53 -3.29 14.99 -12.79
N LEU A 54 -2.54 14.06 -13.40
CA LEU A 54 -3.12 12.81 -13.95
C LEU A 54 -3.58 11.83 -12.87
N PHE A 55 -3.09 11.98 -11.64
CA PHE A 55 -3.47 11.13 -10.49
C PHE A 55 -4.58 11.75 -9.64
N THR A 56 -5.39 12.61 -10.24
CA THR A 56 -6.59 13.19 -9.60
C THR A 56 -7.83 12.31 -9.86
N GLY A 57 -8.81 12.36 -8.96
CA GLY A 57 -10.03 11.56 -9.07
C GLY A 57 -9.80 10.03 -9.02
N PRO A 58 -10.42 9.22 -9.90
CA PRO A 58 -10.42 7.76 -9.82
C PRO A 58 -9.05 7.10 -10.04
N LEU A 59 -8.08 7.86 -10.57
CA LEU A 59 -6.71 7.40 -10.83
C LEU A 59 -5.79 7.54 -9.60
N ARG A 60 -6.27 8.17 -8.52
CA ARG A 60 -5.47 8.37 -7.29
C ARG A 60 -4.97 7.08 -6.66
N LYS A 61 -5.74 5.99 -6.78
CA LYS A 61 -5.36 4.64 -6.31
C LYS A 61 -4.11 4.07 -6.98
N TYR A 62 -3.68 4.61 -8.12
CA TYR A 62 -2.46 4.21 -8.84
C TYR A 62 -1.28 5.14 -8.59
N ARG A 63 -1.47 6.22 -7.82
CA ARG A 63 -0.42 7.17 -7.52
C ARG A 63 0.68 6.47 -6.70
N PRO A 64 1.95 6.61 -7.09
CA PRO A 64 3.05 6.05 -6.31
C PRO A 64 3.06 6.55 -4.86
N ILE A 65 3.43 5.69 -3.93
CA ILE A 65 3.52 5.95 -2.50
C ILE A 65 4.91 5.57 -1.99
N SER A 66 5.54 6.40 -1.16
CA SER A 66 6.87 6.07 -0.62
C SER A 66 6.80 4.97 0.44
N GLY A 67 7.84 4.13 0.51
CA GLY A 67 7.98 3.12 1.56
C GLY A 67 7.98 3.75 2.96
N ARG A 68 8.57 4.93 3.10
CA ARG A 68 8.54 5.72 4.34
C ARG A 68 7.12 6.10 4.76
N GLN A 69 6.28 6.53 3.82
CA GLN A 69 4.88 6.87 4.10
C GLN A 69 4.09 5.64 4.56
N VAL A 70 4.26 4.49 3.89
CA VAL A 70 3.62 3.23 4.32
C VAL A 70 4.06 2.84 5.73
N ALA A 71 5.37 2.86 6.02
CA ALA A 71 5.91 2.50 7.33
C ALA A 71 5.36 3.39 8.45
N SER A 72 5.30 4.70 8.22
CA SER A 72 4.72 5.65 9.18
C SER A 72 3.25 5.31 9.52
N ARG A 73 2.45 4.96 8.51
CA ARG A 73 1.05 4.55 8.72
C ARG A 73 0.93 3.19 9.38
N MET A 74 1.86 2.26 9.13
CA MET A 74 1.90 0.98 9.85
C MET A 74 2.07 1.21 11.35
N VAL A 75 2.99 2.09 11.75
CA VAL A 75 3.21 2.46 13.16
C VAL A 75 1.95 3.10 13.74
N GLU A 76 1.38 4.10 13.07
CA GLU A 76 0.16 4.78 13.51
C GLU A 76 -1.00 3.79 13.76
N LYS A 77 -1.22 2.83 12.84
CA LYS A 77 -2.30 1.85 12.98
C LYS A 77 -1.99 0.78 14.03
N ALA A 78 -0.73 0.38 14.20
CA ALA A 78 -0.34 -0.58 15.23
C ALA A 78 -0.53 -0.03 16.66
N LEU A 79 -0.37 1.30 16.83
CA LEU A 79 -0.61 1.98 18.10
C LEU A 79 -2.11 2.19 18.40
N GLN A 80 -2.99 2.04 17.39
CA GLN A 80 -4.42 2.07 17.61
C GLN A 80 -4.85 0.74 18.24
N ASN A 81 -5.41 0.79 19.45
CA ASN A 81 -5.88 -0.39 20.19
C ASN A 81 -7.22 -0.94 19.63
N LYS A 82 -7.32 -1.05 18.31
CA LYS A 82 -8.49 -1.57 17.59
C LYS A 82 -8.43 -3.09 17.55
N LYS A 83 -9.60 -3.72 17.39
CA LYS A 83 -9.74 -5.17 17.20
C LYS A 83 -10.39 -5.44 15.85
N GLY A 84 -9.99 -6.53 15.19
CA GLY A 84 -10.55 -6.98 13.92
C GLY A 84 -9.57 -6.94 12.75
N TYR A 85 -10.11 -7.04 11.54
CA TYR A 85 -9.35 -7.15 10.29
C TYR A 85 -9.51 -5.87 9.46
N PHE A 86 -8.41 -5.21 9.12
CA PHE A 86 -8.39 -3.92 8.45
C PHE A 86 -7.54 -3.98 7.19
N VAL A 87 -8.11 -3.57 6.06
CA VAL A 87 -7.39 -3.41 4.80
C VAL A 87 -7.17 -1.93 4.55
N HIS A 88 -5.92 -1.51 4.37
CA HIS A 88 -5.53 -0.12 4.12
C HIS A 88 -5.03 0.02 2.68
N ARG A 89 -5.79 0.70 1.84
CA ARG A 89 -5.47 0.87 0.41
C ARG A 89 -4.58 2.10 0.17
N SER A 90 -3.89 2.11 -0.97
CA SER A 90 -2.95 3.18 -1.34
C SER A 90 -3.53 4.59 -1.23
N ASP A 91 -4.78 4.79 -1.62
CA ASP A 91 -5.49 6.07 -1.58
C ASP A 91 -5.81 6.54 -0.16
N GLU A 92 -6.05 5.63 0.78
CA GLU A 92 -6.22 5.91 2.21
C GLU A 92 -4.86 6.25 2.87
N LEU A 93 -3.82 5.50 2.50
CA LEU A 93 -2.45 5.71 2.98
C LEU A 93 -1.85 7.03 2.50
N GLN A 94 -2.28 7.55 1.35
CA GLN A 94 -1.85 8.86 0.84
C GLN A 94 -2.48 10.05 1.59
N ASN A 95 -3.61 9.85 2.25
CA ASN A 95 -4.51 10.94 2.68
C ASN A 95 -4.43 11.36 4.16
N GLY A 96 -3.46 10.85 4.92
CA GLY A 96 -3.22 11.33 6.28
C GLY A 96 -2.38 12.60 6.22
N GLY A 97 -3.08 13.71 6.40
CA GLY A 97 -2.54 14.87 7.11
C GLY A 97 -2.47 14.57 8.59
#